data_AF-K9XRD9-F1
#
_entry.id   AF-K9XRD9-F1
#
_cell.length_a   1.000
_cell.length_b   1.000
_cell.length_c   1.000
_cell.angle_alpha   90.00
_cell.angle_beta   90.00
_cell.angle_gamma   90.00
#
_symmetry.space_group_name_H-M   'P 1'
#
loop_
_entity.id
_entity.type
_entity.pdbx_description
1 polymer ?
#
loop_
_entity_poly.entity_id
_entity_poly.type
_entity_poly.pdbx_seq_one_letter_code
_entity_poly.pdbx_strand_id
1 'polypeptide(L)'
;MVTQVNSKAIQAGQKITLTYEDREFEVIVIDPHGLGRNQPLIGFGFRMAERHIGIPNYTLSRWLMKESVFEGAANNEFYSLKLPSGKRLRVVHFLGTDNNEYMVIEASDWVDLAGDIAETPGKLRKPARRKVIDFLKWFAVKGLYAEAYAALKGQYTQADSINLSTWLNSRLGGIPVRNQYTNFLTQQGCYKWHEYANWTNYVYKGLFGMTAKQMNEQWDLIDGDKKIARNRISEAQGLNARGSLLASRSHFVRSK
;
A
#
# COMPACT_ATOMS: atom_id res chain seq x y z
N MET A 1 38.62 -11.13 -2.73
CA MET A 1 38.12 -10.93 -1.35
C MET A 1 36.93 -10.00 -1.44
N VAL A 2 35.71 -10.54 -1.32
CA VAL A 2 34.49 -9.73 -1.30
C VAL A 2 34.26 -9.34 0.15
N THR A 3 34.33 -8.04 0.41
CA THR A 3 34.09 -7.43 1.70
C THR A 3 32.67 -7.81 2.15
N GLN A 4 32.55 -8.62 3.20
CA GLN A 4 31.28 -8.89 3.86
C GLN A 4 30.69 -7.57 4.33
N VAL A 5 29.57 -7.17 3.73
CA VAL A 5 28.71 -6.14 4.29
C VAL A 5 28.27 -6.65 5.65
N ASN A 6 28.61 -5.89 6.70
CA ASN A 6 28.36 -6.21 8.10
C ASN A 6 26.84 -6.31 8.34
N SER A 7 26.23 -7.48 8.10
CA SER A 7 24.79 -7.68 8.31
C SER A 7 24.56 -7.80 9.81
N LYS A 8 24.14 -6.71 10.45
CA LYS A 8 23.73 -6.68 11.85
C LYS A 8 22.71 -7.82 12.07
N ALA A 9 23.01 -8.75 12.97
CA ALA A 9 22.13 -9.88 13.25
C ALA A 9 20.72 -9.39 13.65
N ILE A 10 19.67 -10.03 13.11
CA ILE A 10 18.28 -9.68 13.41
C ILE A 10 17.98 -10.09 14.86
N GLN A 11 17.40 -9.19 15.65
CA GLN A 11 17.14 -9.41 17.08
C GLN A 11 15.66 -9.20 17.44
N ALA A 12 15.17 -9.95 18.42
CA ALA A 12 13.85 -9.70 19.01
C ALA A 12 13.83 -8.28 19.60
N GLY A 13 12.71 -7.58 19.42
CA GLY A 13 12.59 -6.18 19.83
C GLY A 13 13.34 -5.18 18.95
N GLN A 14 13.91 -5.61 17.83
CA GLN A 14 14.45 -4.70 16.83
C GLN A 14 13.30 -3.98 16.11
N LYS A 15 13.35 -2.64 16.10
CA LYS A 15 12.43 -1.80 15.34
C LYS A 15 12.97 -1.54 13.94
N ILE A 16 12.12 -1.72 12.94
CA ILE A 16 12.44 -1.51 11.53
C ILE A 16 11.33 -0.66 10.92
N THR A 17 11.70 0.35 10.16
CA THR A 17 10.74 1.13 9.37
C THR A 17 10.60 0.50 7.99
N LEU A 18 9.38 0.08 7.66
CA LEU A 18 9.03 -0.33 6.32
C LEU A 18 8.31 0.83 5.65
N THR A 19 8.93 1.41 4.64
CA THR A 19 8.26 2.36 3.76
C THR A 19 7.48 1.59 2.71
N TYR A 20 6.26 2.02 2.50
CA TYR A 20 5.38 1.39 1.55
C TYR A 20 4.40 2.40 0.98
N GLU A 21 4.57 2.73 -0.30
CA GLU A 21 3.93 3.89 -0.93
C GLU A 21 4.33 5.20 -0.23
N ASP A 22 3.35 6.01 0.14
CA ASP A 22 3.49 7.24 0.92
C ASP A 22 3.38 7.01 2.43
N ARG A 23 3.39 5.74 2.86
CA ARG A 23 3.17 5.34 4.26
C ARG A 23 4.42 4.70 4.85
N GLU A 24 4.65 5.00 6.11
CA GLU A 24 5.70 4.36 6.90
C GLU A 24 5.07 3.50 7.99
N PHE A 25 5.49 2.24 8.03
CA PHE A 25 5.11 1.30 9.06
C PHE A 25 6.30 1.05 9.97
N GLU A 26 6.13 1.34 11.26
CA GLU A 26 7.06 0.91 12.28
C GLU A 26 6.71 -0.52 12.66
N VAL A 27 7.63 -1.44 12.35
CA VAL A 27 7.49 -2.87 12.56
C VAL A 27 8.50 -3.30 13.61
N ILE A 28 8.09 -4.24 14.47
CA ILE A 28 8.96 -4.75 15.53
C ILE A 28 9.12 -6.25 15.34
N VAL A 29 10.36 -6.72 15.37
CA VAL A 29 10.67 -8.15 15.33
C VAL A 29 10.20 -8.79 16.65
N ILE A 30 9.26 -9.73 16.55
CA ILE A 30 8.79 -10.53 17.68
C ILE A 30 9.78 -11.68 17.93
N ASP A 31 10.09 -12.43 16.87
CA ASP A 31 11.00 -13.56 16.89
C ASP A 31 11.87 -13.52 15.62
N PRO A 32 13.20 -13.38 15.69
CA PRO A 32 14.10 -13.39 14.54
C PRO A 32 14.02 -14.63 13.65
N HIS A 33 13.48 -15.73 14.17
CA HIS A 33 13.43 -17.04 13.51
C HIS A 33 12.02 -17.66 13.54
N GLY A 34 10.98 -16.88 13.83
CA GLY A 34 9.63 -17.40 14.07
C GLY A 34 8.97 -18.07 12.85
N LEU A 35 9.45 -17.79 11.63
CA LEU A 35 8.99 -18.46 10.40
C LEU A 35 10.02 -19.45 9.84
N GLY A 36 11.19 -19.56 10.47
CA GLY A 36 12.34 -20.31 9.96
C GLY A 36 13.65 -19.56 10.21
N ARG A 37 14.78 -20.19 9.88
CA ARG A 37 16.11 -19.59 10.12
C ARG A 37 16.24 -18.25 9.38
N ASN A 38 16.53 -17.18 10.12
CA ASN A 38 16.59 -15.79 9.63
C ASN A 38 15.31 -15.29 8.94
N GLN A 39 14.16 -15.85 9.30
CA GLN A 39 12.86 -15.42 8.80
C GLN A 39 12.06 -14.87 9.98
N PRO A 40 12.15 -13.56 10.24
CA PRO A 40 11.58 -12.97 11.44
C PRO A 40 10.06 -12.97 11.38
N LEU A 41 9.45 -13.37 12.50
CA LEU A 41 8.07 -13.04 12.82
C LEU A 41 8.02 -11.59 13.30
N ILE A 42 7.11 -10.81 12.75
CA ILE A 42 7.02 -9.38 12.98
C ILE A 42 5.63 -8.97 13.43
N GLY A 43 5.54 -7.83 14.13
CA GLY A 43 4.28 -7.29 14.60
C GLY A 43 4.19 -5.77 14.49
N PHE A 44 2.98 -5.28 14.65
CA PHE A 44 2.65 -3.86 14.67
C PHE A 44 2.15 -3.45 16.04
N GLY A 45 2.63 -2.29 16.52
CA GLY A 45 2.11 -1.66 17.73
C GLY A 45 0.79 -0.95 17.48
N PHE A 46 0.00 -0.70 18.53
CA PHE A 46 -1.32 -0.05 18.43
C PHE A 46 -1.30 1.34 17.80
N ARG A 47 -0.17 2.07 17.84
CA ARG A 47 -0.03 3.36 17.14
C ARG A 47 -0.11 3.21 15.62
N MET A 48 0.30 2.08 15.06
CA MET A 48 0.16 1.82 13.62
C MET A 48 -1.32 1.70 13.23
N ALA A 49 -2.19 1.23 14.14
CA ALA A 49 -3.59 1.05 13.81
C ALA A 49 -4.28 2.39 13.64
N GLU A 50 -3.97 3.31 14.54
CA GLU A 50 -4.49 4.67 14.47
C GLU A 50 -4.06 5.38 13.18
N ARG A 51 -2.78 5.26 12.82
CA ARG A 51 -2.23 5.88 11.60
C ARG A 51 -2.84 5.30 10.32
N HIS A 52 -2.88 3.97 10.19
CA HIS A 52 -3.09 3.33 8.89
C HIS A 52 -4.47 2.72 8.67
N ILE A 53 -5.13 2.24 9.74
CA ILE A 53 -6.50 1.68 9.67
C ILE A 53 -7.53 2.56 10.40
N GLY A 54 -7.10 3.64 11.04
CA GLY A 54 -7.97 4.67 11.61
C GLY A 54 -8.69 4.28 12.89
N ILE A 55 -8.18 3.27 13.61
CA ILE A 55 -8.70 2.87 14.92
C ILE A 55 -7.92 3.62 16.00
N PRO A 56 -8.57 4.48 16.81
CA PRO A 56 -7.86 5.21 17.85
C PRO A 56 -7.18 4.28 18.86
N ASN A 57 -6.00 4.66 19.34
CA ASN A 57 -5.27 3.85 20.32
C ASN A 57 -6.09 3.57 21.59
N TYR A 58 -6.87 4.56 22.06
CA TYR A 58 -7.75 4.37 23.21
C TYR A 58 -8.81 3.28 22.98
N THR A 59 -9.27 3.07 21.74
CA THR A 59 -10.22 2.01 21.40
C THR A 59 -9.57 0.64 21.52
N LEU A 60 -8.35 0.48 21.00
CA LEU A 60 -7.59 -0.78 21.12
C LEU A 60 -7.21 -1.06 22.57
N SER A 61 -6.79 -0.04 23.31
CA SER A 61 -6.48 -0.16 24.74
C SER A 61 -7.68 -0.66 25.55
N ARG A 62 -8.91 -0.28 25.17
CA ARG A 62 -10.14 -0.79 25.80
C ARG A 62 -10.49 -2.23 25.44
N TRP A 63 -9.96 -2.73 24.32
CA TRP A 63 -10.11 -4.11 23.90
C TRP A 63 -9.00 -5.01 24.46
N LEU A 64 -7.95 -4.40 25.03
CA LEU A 64 -6.87 -5.11 25.68
C LEU A 64 -7.39 -5.74 26.97
N MET A 65 -7.29 -7.05 27.03
CA MET A 65 -7.59 -7.87 28.19
C MET A 65 -6.29 -8.40 28.77
N LYS A 66 -6.21 -8.40 30.09
CA LYS A 66 -5.16 -9.11 30.84
C LYS A 66 -5.75 -10.43 31.30
N GLU A 67 -5.13 -11.53 30.90
CA GLU A 67 -5.57 -12.88 31.22
C GLU A 67 -4.50 -13.57 32.09
N SER A 68 -4.94 -14.26 33.14
CA SER A 68 -4.08 -15.15 33.92
C SER A 68 -4.37 -16.59 33.48
N VAL A 69 -3.31 -17.36 33.17
CA VAL A 69 -3.49 -18.75 32.70
C VAL A 69 -3.93 -19.69 33.84
N PHE A 70 -3.77 -19.30 35.11
CA PHE A 70 -4.19 -20.12 36.26
C PHE A 70 -4.64 -19.28 37.46
N GLU A 71 -5.70 -19.70 38.15
CA GLU A 71 -5.93 -19.30 39.55
C GLU A 71 -4.74 -19.76 40.38
N GLY A 72 -3.90 -18.82 40.84
CA GLY A 72 -2.79 -19.10 41.75
C GLY A 72 -1.38 -19.06 41.15
N ALA A 73 -1.19 -18.93 39.84
CA ALA A 73 0.14 -18.70 39.26
C ALA A 73 0.34 -17.20 38.94
N ALA A 74 0.89 -16.45 39.89
CA ALA A 74 1.03 -14.99 39.83
C ALA A 74 1.89 -14.43 38.67
N ASN A 75 2.51 -15.28 37.85
CA ASN A 75 3.59 -14.85 36.95
C ASN A 75 3.39 -15.20 35.46
N ASN A 76 2.28 -15.79 35.05
CA ASN A 76 1.98 -16.04 33.63
C ASN A 76 0.76 -15.25 33.17
N GLU A 77 0.88 -13.93 33.27
CA GLU A 77 -0.10 -13.00 32.70
C GLU A 77 0.19 -12.86 31.21
N PHE A 78 -0.83 -13.00 30.37
CA PHE A 78 -0.73 -12.69 28.95
C PHE A 78 -1.78 -11.66 28.57
N TYR A 79 -1.47 -10.90 27.54
CA TYR A 79 -2.35 -9.90 26.99
C TYR A 79 -3.07 -10.47 25.76
N SER A 80 -4.37 -10.17 25.64
CA SER A 80 -5.14 -10.47 24.45
C SER A 80 -5.93 -9.24 24.02
N LEU A 81 -6.21 -9.13 22.72
CA LEU A 81 -7.06 -8.10 22.16
C LEU A 81 -8.42 -8.71 21.81
N LYS A 82 -9.47 -8.35 22.55
CA LYS A 82 -10.83 -8.82 22.30
C LYS A 82 -11.53 -7.94 21.27
N LEU A 83 -11.69 -8.48 20.07
CA LEU A 83 -12.29 -7.78 18.93
C LEU A 83 -13.82 -7.62 19.08
N PRO A 84 -14.45 -6.72 18.30
CA PRO A 84 -15.90 -6.54 18.28
C PRO A 84 -16.72 -7.82 18.07
N SER A 85 -16.24 -8.76 17.24
CA SER A 85 -16.90 -10.06 17.05
C SER A 85 -16.84 -10.99 18.27
N GLY A 86 -15.97 -10.68 19.23
CA GLY A 86 -15.62 -11.55 20.35
C GLY A 86 -14.37 -12.41 20.12
N LYS A 87 -13.81 -12.45 18.89
CA LYS A 87 -12.52 -13.08 18.61
C LYS A 87 -11.42 -12.45 19.49
N ARG A 88 -10.44 -13.25 19.92
CA ARG A 88 -9.29 -12.79 20.70
C ARG A 88 -8.02 -12.96 19.88
N LEU A 89 -7.22 -11.90 19.79
CA LEU A 89 -5.89 -11.93 19.19
C LEU A 89 -4.83 -11.91 20.29
N ARG A 90 -3.72 -12.60 20.08
CA ARG A 90 -2.62 -12.60 21.05
C ARG A 90 -1.88 -11.26 20.99
N VAL A 91 -1.60 -10.68 22.14
CA VAL A 91 -0.74 -9.50 22.26
C VAL A 91 0.58 -9.94 22.88
N VAL A 92 1.67 -9.61 22.20
CA VAL A 92 3.03 -9.84 22.69
C VAL A 92 3.52 -8.56 23.33
N HIS A 93 3.94 -8.65 24.60
CA HIS A 93 4.57 -7.57 25.35
C HIS A 93 6.04 -7.90 25.58
N PHE A 94 6.94 -6.98 25.25
CA PHE A 94 8.37 -7.15 25.46
C PHE A 94 9.11 -5.81 25.49
N LEU A 95 10.34 -5.84 25.99
CA LEU A 95 11.29 -4.73 25.95
C LEU A 95 12.04 -4.74 24.62
N GLY A 96 11.98 -3.62 23.89
CA GLY A 96 12.70 -3.44 22.65
C GLY A 96 14.20 -3.22 22.82
N THR A 97 14.94 -3.36 21.72
CA THR A 97 16.39 -3.05 21.66
C THR A 97 16.73 -1.59 21.90
N ASP A 98 15.74 -0.70 21.79
CA ASP A 98 15.83 0.72 22.13
C ASP A 98 15.37 1.03 23.56
N ASN A 99 15.25 0.01 24.41
CA ASN A 99 14.87 0.09 25.81
C ASN A 99 13.45 0.66 26.07
N ASN A 100 12.58 0.63 25.05
CA ASN A 100 11.16 0.96 25.19
C ASN A 100 10.33 -0.32 25.30
N GLU A 101 9.26 -0.28 26.10
CA GLU A 101 8.28 -1.36 26.10
C GLU A 101 7.34 -1.28 24.91
N TYR A 102 7.05 -2.45 24.33
CA TYR A 102 6.16 -2.58 23.21
C TYR A 102 5.08 -3.60 23.47
N MET A 103 3.85 -3.24 23.11
CA MET A 103 2.74 -4.17 22.92
C MET A 103 2.43 -4.24 21.44
N VAL A 104 2.60 -5.42 20.86
CA VAL A 104 2.37 -5.68 19.45
C VAL A 104 1.46 -6.86 19.26
N ILE A 105 0.70 -6.86 18.17
CA ILE A 105 0.11 -8.08 17.64
C ILE A 105 0.86 -8.42 16.35
N GLU A 106 0.90 -9.71 16.04
CA GLU A 106 1.62 -10.22 14.87
C GLU A 106 1.00 -9.70 13.57
N ALA A 107 1.78 -9.64 12.49
CA ALA A 107 1.35 -9.05 11.23
C ALA A 107 0.12 -9.73 10.59
N SER A 108 -0.04 -11.05 10.69
CA SER A 108 -1.26 -11.75 10.25
C SER A 108 -2.45 -11.46 11.18
N ASP A 109 -2.24 -11.40 12.50
CA ASP A 109 -3.26 -10.95 13.48
C ASP A 109 -3.73 -9.52 13.17
N TRP A 110 -2.87 -8.67 12.60
CA TRP A 110 -3.25 -7.34 12.14
C TRP A 110 -4.23 -7.37 10.96
N VAL A 111 -4.05 -8.31 10.05
CA VAL A 111 -4.98 -8.54 8.93
C VAL A 111 -6.31 -9.07 9.48
N ASP A 112 -6.26 -9.96 10.46
CA ASP A 112 -7.45 -10.46 11.16
C ASP A 112 -8.21 -9.35 11.89
N LEU A 113 -7.51 -8.43 12.58
CA LEU A 113 -8.10 -7.24 13.18
C LEU A 113 -8.83 -6.39 12.13
N ALA A 114 -8.18 -6.15 10.99
CA ALA A 114 -8.76 -5.36 9.91
C ALA A 114 -9.97 -6.07 9.28
N GLY A 115 -9.90 -7.38 9.06
CA GLY A 115 -11.01 -8.19 8.56
C GLY A 115 -12.21 -8.19 9.50
N ASP A 116 -11.97 -8.42 10.80
CA ASP A 116 -13.01 -8.40 11.83
C ASP A 116 -13.78 -7.09 11.84
N ILE A 117 -13.08 -5.96 11.77
CA ILE A 117 -13.70 -4.64 11.76
C ILE A 117 -14.42 -4.35 10.45
N ALA A 118 -13.92 -4.87 9.32
CA ALA A 118 -14.59 -4.70 8.04
C ALA A 118 -15.97 -5.39 8.04
N GLU A 119 -16.06 -6.56 8.66
CA GLU A 119 -17.28 -7.35 8.80
C GLU A 119 -18.17 -6.87 9.95
N THR A 120 -17.59 -6.77 11.15
CA THR A 120 -18.23 -6.42 12.42
C THR A 120 -17.58 -5.17 13.03
N PRO A 121 -17.93 -3.95 12.56
CA PRO A 121 -17.24 -2.72 12.96
C PRO A 121 -17.51 -2.28 14.41
N GLY A 122 -18.45 -2.93 15.12
CA GLY A 122 -18.89 -2.49 16.44
C GLY A 122 -19.33 -1.03 16.44
N LYS A 123 -18.69 -0.19 17.26
CA LYS A 123 -18.96 1.26 17.38
C LYS A 123 -18.09 2.14 16.47
N LEU A 124 -17.34 1.57 15.53
CA LEU A 124 -16.47 2.35 14.64
C LEU A 124 -17.26 3.12 13.58
N ARG A 125 -16.83 4.36 13.32
CA ARG A 125 -17.48 5.24 12.35
C ARG A 125 -17.12 4.85 10.91
N LYS A 126 -18.01 5.19 9.96
CA LYS A 126 -17.84 4.95 8.52
C LYS A 126 -16.47 5.35 7.94
N PRO A 127 -15.85 6.49 8.31
CA PRO A 127 -14.52 6.86 7.81
C PRO A 127 -13.42 5.89 8.24
N ALA A 128 -13.44 5.40 9.49
CA ALA A 128 -12.49 4.40 9.98
C ALA A 128 -12.66 3.08 9.23
N ARG A 129 -13.91 2.63 9.02
CA ARG A 129 -14.20 1.43 8.22
C ARG A 129 -13.68 1.54 6.79
N ARG A 130 -13.76 2.72 6.16
CA ARG A 130 -13.20 2.93 4.81
C ARG A 130 -11.67 2.79 4.81
N LYS A 131 -10.97 3.37 5.79
CA LYS A 131 -9.51 3.23 5.94
C LYS A 131 -9.10 1.77 6.11
N VAL A 132 -9.84 0.98 6.89
CA VAL A 132 -9.63 -0.47 7.04
C VAL A 132 -9.74 -1.19 5.69
N ILE A 133 -10.81 -0.93 4.93
CA ILE A 133 -11.00 -1.55 3.60
C ILE A 133 -9.88 -1.13 2.63
N ASP A 134 -9.48 0.14 2.65
CA ASP A 134 -8.41 0.64 1.79
C ASP A 134 -7.06 -0.01 2.14
N PHE A 135 -6.78 -0.22 3.44
CA PHE A 135 -5.63 -0.98 3.91
C PHE A 135 -5.67 -2.45 3.43
N LEU A 136 -6.80 -3.15 3.58
CA LEU A 136 -6.92 -4.55 3.14
C LEU A 136 -6.72 -4.71 1.63
N LYS A 137 -7.33 -3.85 0.81
CA LYS A 137 -7.14 -3.86 -0.65
C LYS A 137 -5.68 -3.69 -1.02
N TRP A 138 -5.01 -2.75 -0.37
CA TRP A 138 -3.60 -2.46 -0.59
C TRP A 138 -2.70 -3.63 -0.20
N PHE A 139 -2.92 -4.23 0.98
CA PHE A 139 -2.14 -5.36 1.48
C PHE A 139 -2.26 -6.55 0.52
N ALA A 140 -3.49 -6.85 0.09
CA ALA A 140 -3.79 -7.94 -0.83
C ALA A 140 -3.10 -7.77 -2.19
N VAL A 141 -3.18 -6.59 -2.81
CA VAL A 141 -2.60 -6.37 -4.16
C VAL A 141 -1.11 -6.61 -4.15
N LYS A 142 -0.41 -6.06 -3.17
CA LYS A 142 1.04 -6.18 -3.10
C LYS A 142 1.52 -7.53 -2.62
N GLY A 143 0.83 -8.17 -1.67
CA GLY A 143 1.09 -9.56 -1.32
C GLY A 143 1.02 -10.46 -2.55
N LEU A 144 -0.02 -10.28 -3.37
CA LEU A 144 -0.19 -11.04 -4.61
C LEU A 144 0.94 -10.80 -5.63
N TYR A 145 1.36 -9.55 -5.82
CA TYR A 145 2.49 -9.26 -6.71
C TYR A 145 3.84 -9.73 -6.17
N ALA A 146 4.06 -9.66 -4.86
CA ALA A 146 5.26 -10.19 -4.24
C ALA A 146 5.37 -11.70 -4.48
N GLU A 147 4.27 -12.43 -4.26
CA GLU A 147 4.20 -13.87 -4.55
C GLU A 147 4.37 -14.15 -6.05
N ALA A 148 3.69 -13.40 -6.92
CA ALA A 148 3.82 -13.56 -8.36
C ALA A 148 5.26 -13.33 -8.85
N TYR A 149 5.98 -12.35 -8.30
CA TYR A 149 7.36 -12.07 -8.69
C TYR A 149 8.34 -13.07 -8.09
N ALA A 150 8.10 -13.55 -6.86
CA ALA A 150 8.84 -14.67 -6.32
C ALA A 150 8.71 -15.90 -7.23
N ALA A 151 7.49 -16.21 -7.70
CA ALA A 151 7.24 -17.33 -8.61
C ALA A 151 7.85 -17.13 -10.01
N LEU A 152 7.70 -15.93 -10.60
CA LEU A 152 8.12 -15.67 -11.99
C LEU A 152 9.61 -15.33 -12.13
N LYS A 153 10.20 -14.67 -11.13
CA LYS A 153 11.57 -14.15 -11.17
C LYS A 153 12.49 -14.81 -10.14
N GLY A 154 11.95 -15.66 -9.26
CA GLY A 154 12.67 -16.27 -8.13
C GLY A 154 12.82 -15.36 -6.90
N GLN A 155 12.50 -14.08 -6.99
CA GLN A 155 12.59 -13.13 -5.88
C GLN A 155 11.69 -11.91 -6.08
N TYR A 156 11.26 -11.31 -4.98
CA TYR A 156 10.66 -10.00 -4.92
C TYR A 156 11.66 -9.00 -4.33
N THR A 157 12.03 -7.97 -5.09
CA THR A 157 13.08 -7.03 -4.69
C THR A 157 12.51 -5.72 -4.16
N GLN A 158 13.36 -4.92 -3.48
CA GLN A 158 13.00 -3.56 -3.09
C GLN A 158 12.64 -2.69 -4.30
N ALA A 159 13.33 -2.86 -5.43
CA ALA A 159 13.02 -2.14 -6.67
C ALA A 159 11.61 -2.49 -7.20
N ASP A 160 11.23 -3.77 -7.16
CA ASP A 160 9.86 -4.19 -7.51
C ASP A 160 8.83 -3.54 -6.57
N SER A 161 9.13 -3.47 -5.28
CA SER A 161 8.25 -2.79 -4.31
C SER A 161 8.07 -1.31 -4.63
N ILE A 162 9.14 -0.57 -4.89
CA ILE A 162 9.08 0.86 -5.23
C ILE A 162 8.27 1.08 -6.52
N ASN A 163 8.53 0.29 -7.55
CA ASN A 163 7.82 0.39 -8.83
C ASN A 163 6.33 0.11 -8.67
N LEU A 164 5.96 -0.95 -7.96
CA LEU A 164 4.57 -1.29 -7.71
C LEU A 164 3.85 -0.23 -6.86
N SER A 165 4.53 0.34 -5.86
CA SER A 165 4.01 1.47 -5.09
C SER A 165 3.75 2.69 -5.96
N THR A 166 4.70 3.04 -6.84
CA THR A 166 4.58 4.15 -7.78
C THR A 166 3.38 3.94 -8.72
N TRP A 167 3.23 2.72 -9.24
CA TRP A 167 2.10 2.35 -10.08
C TRP A 167 0.75 2.45 -9.36
N LEU A 168 0.64 1.93 -8.12
CA LEU A 168 -0.56 2.03 -7.29
C LEU A 168 -0.93 3.48 -6.99
N ASN A 169 0.05 4.28 -6.57
CA ASN A 169 -0.12 5.71 -6.31
C ASN A 169 -0.58 6.47 -7.55
N SER A 170 -0.03 6.16 -8.73
CA SER A 170 -0.45 6.79 -9.98
C SER A 170 -1.92 6.51 -10.33
N ARG A 171 -2.41 5.30 -10.00
CA ARG A 171 -3.81 4.93 -10.22
C ARG A 171 -4.74 5.58 -9.22
N LEU A 172 -4.37 5.61 -7.94
CA LEU A 172 -5.13 6.27 -6.88
C LEU A 172 -5.18 7.78 -7.09
N GLY A 173 -4.03 8.43 -7.34
CA GLY A 173 -3.93 9.86 -7.64
C GLY A 173 -4.57 10.24 -8.99
N GLY A 174 -4.62 9.31 -9.94
CA GLY A 174 -5.34 9.49 -11.20
C GLY A 174 -6.87 9.53 -11.04
N ILE A 175 -7.45 9.06 -9.93
CA ILE A 175 -8.90 9.13 -9.69
C ILE A 175 -9.35 10.58 -9.45
N PRO A 176 -8.77 11.34 -8.50
CA PRO A 176 -9.07 12.78 -8.34
C PRO A 176 -8.91 13.59 -9.61
N VAL A 177 -7.82 13.39 -10.36
CA VAL A 177 -7.54 14.13 -11.61
C VAL A 177 -8.59 13.80 -12.69
N ARG A 178 -8.96 12.53 -12.84
CA ARG A 178 -10.05 12.13 -13.75
C ARG A 178 -11.38 12.73 -13.32
N ASN A 179 -11.69 12.74 -12.03
CA ASN A 179 -12.92 13.36 -11.54
C ASN A 179 -12.96 14.87 -11.76
N GLN A 180 -11.85 15.58 -11.58
CA GLN A 180 -11.75 17.01 -11.89
C GLN A 180 -11.93 17.28 -13.39
N TYR A 181 -11.29 16.47 -14.25
CA TYR A 181 -11.44 16.60 -15.69
C TYR A 181 -12.88 16.29 -16.14
N THR A 182 -13.49 15.22 -15.62
CA THR A 182 -14.90 14.91 -15.85
C THR A 182 -15.79 16.07 -15.40
N ASN A 183 -15.58 16.61 -14.19
CA ASN A 183 -16.35 17.74 -13.67
C ASN A 183 -16.18 19.00 -14.52
N PHE A 184 -14.96 19.29 -14.99
CA PHE A 184 -14.69 20.39 -15.91
C PHE A 184 -15.47 20.20 -17.22
N LEU A 185 -15.42 19.02 -17.83
CA LEU A 185 -16.18 18.72 -19.04
C LEU A 185 -17.69 18.86 -18.79
N THR A 186 -18.19 18.37 -17.66
CA THR A 186 -19.59 18.57 -17.26
C THR A 186 -19.95 20.05 -17.11
N GLN A 187 -19.07 20.88 -16.52
CA GLN A 187 -19.26 22.33 -16.42
C GLN A 187 -19.25 23.03 -17.79
N GLN A 188 -18.55 22.46 -18.78
CA GLN A 188 -18.57 22.92 -20.17
C GLN A 188 -19.73 22.33 -20.99
N GLY A 189 -20.73 21.73 -20.32
CA GLY A 189 -21.94 21.22 -20.95
C GLY A 189 -21.85 19.80 -21.52
N CYS A 190 -20.83 19.03 -21.13
CA CYS A 190 -20.62 17.65 -21.58
C CYS A 190 -21.43 16.68 -20.69
N TYR A 191 -22.52 16.11 -21.23
CA TYR A 191 -23.42 15.23 -20.47
C TYR A 191 -23.61 13.87 -21.12
N LYS A 192 -23.26 13.70 -22.40
CA LYS A 192 -23.41 12.44 -23.13
C LYS A 192 -22.06 11.76 -23.32
N TRP A 193 -22.05 10.43 -23.21
CA TRP A 193 -20.82 9.62 -23.24
C TRP A 193 -19.92 9.87 -24.49
N HIS A 194 -20.51 10.16 -25.66
CA HIS A 194 -19.76 10.43 -26.89
C HIS A 194 -19.10 11.81 -26.92
N GLU A 195 -19.62 12.78 -26.14
CA GLU A 195 -19.04 14.11 -26.03
C GLU A 195 -17.70 14.07 -25.28
N TYR A 196 -17.58 13.19 -24.27
CA TYR A 196 -16.31 12.91 -23.58
C TYR A 196 -15.25 12.30 -24.52
N ALA A 197 -15.67 11.40 -25.41
CA ALA A 197 -14.79 10.81 -26.42
C ALA A 197 -14.32 11.85 -27.45
N ASN A 198 -15.20 12.76 -27.85
CA ASN A 198 -14.86 13.86 -28.77
C ASN A 198 -13.85 14.84 -28.15
N TRP A 199 -14.03 15.21 -26.88
CA TRP A 199 -13.06 16.03 -26.15
C TRP A 199 -11.70 15.36 -26.00
N THR A 200 -11.69 14.06 -25.74
CA THR A 200 -10.45 13.27 -25.70
C THR A 200 -9.74 13.32 -27.06
N ASN A 201 -10.47 13.11 -28.16
CA ASN A 201 -9.91 13.19 -29.50
C ASN A 201 -9.44 14.61 -29.87
N TYR A 202 -10.14 15.66 -29.42
CA TYR A 202 -9.75 17.05 -29.61
C TYR A 202 -8.39 17.34 -28.95
N VAL A 203 -8.22 16.92 -27.69
CA VAL A 203 -6.95 17.05 -26.97
C VAL A 203 -5.83 16.29 -27.67
N TYR A 204 -6.07 15.03 -28.05
CA TYR A 204 -5.05 14.22 -28.73
C TYR A 204 -4.66 14.79 -30.09
N LYS A 205 -5.63 15.32 -30.86
CA LYS A 205 -5.34 16.00 -32.12
C LYS A 205 -4.50 17.26 -31.90
N GLY A 206 -4.80 18.06 -30.88
CA GLY A 206 -4.04 19.27 -30.57
C GLY A 206 -2.61 19.00 -30.11
N LEU A 207 -2.39 17.90 -29.38
CA LEU A 207 -1.08 17.58 -28.81
C LEU A 207 -0.21 16.72 -29.74
N PHE A 208 -0.83 15.83 -30.51
CA PHE A 208 -0.13 14.78 -31.25
C PHE A 208 -0.52 14.72 -32.73
N GLY A 209 -1.42 15.59 -33.20
CA GLY A 209 -1.90 15.60 -34.58
C GLY A 209 -2.81 14.42 -34.95
N MET A 210 -3.18 13.56 -34.00
CA MET A 210 -3.91 12.32 -34.23
C MET A 210 -4.96 12.06 -33.14
N THR A 211 -5.98 11.24 -33.42
CA THR A 211 -6.98 10.85 -32.42
C THR A 211 -6.42 9.88 -31.39
N ALA A 212 -7.09 9.72 -30.24
CA ALA A 212 -6.69 8.74 -29.23
C ALA A 212 -6.70 7.30 -29.77
N LYS A 213 -7.64 6.99 -30.66
CA LYS A 213 -7.71 5.69 -31.34
C LYS A 213 -6.48 5.46 -32.24
N GLN A 214 -6.16 6.43 -33.09
CA GLN A 214 -4.98 6.36 -33.98
C GLN A 214 -3.68 6.28 -33.19
N MET A 215 -3.58 7.02 -32.08
CA MET A 215 -2.41 6.98 -31.22
C MET A 215 -2.25 5.62 -30.53
N ASN A 216 -3.35 5.03 -30.05
CA ASN A 216 -3.31 3.67 -29.49
C ASN A 216 -2.96 2.63 -30.55
N GLU A 217 -3.47 2.74 -31.77
CA GLU A 217 -3.11 1.84 -32.87
C GLU A 217 -1.63 1.99 -33.25
N GLN A 218 -1.11 3.22 -33.26
CA GLN A 218 0.30 3.48 -33.53
C GLN A 218 1.21 3.05 -32.38
N TRP A 219 0.76 3.18 -31.13
CA TRP A 219 1.47 2.66 -29.97
C TRP A 219 1.43 1.14 -29.90
N ASP A 220 0.31 0.49 -30.24
CA ASP A 220 0.20 -0.96 -30.39
C ASP A 220 1.15 -1.46 -31.50
N LEU A 221 1.35 -0.69 -32.58
CA LEU A 221 2.34 -0.97 -33.62
C LEU A 221 3.79 -0.81 -33.13
N ILE A 222 4.06 0.15 -32.25
CA ILE A 222 5.37 0.37 -31.62
C ILE A 222 5.66 -0.70 -30.55
N ASP A 223 4.63 -1.23 -29.87
CA ASP A 223 4.73 -2.32 -28.88
C ASP A 223 4.96 -3.72 -29.49
N GLY A 224 4.84 -3.84 -30.83
CA GLY A 224 5.17 -5.05 -31.59
C GLY A 224 4.10 -6.16 -31.56
N ASP A 225 4.21 -7.12 -32.48
CA ASP A 225 3.33 -8.29 -32.59
C ASP A 225 3.31 -9.09 -31.28
N LYS A 226 2.10 -9.33 -30.76
CA LYS A 226 1.83 -10.04 -29.50
C LYS A 226 2.44 -11.45 -29.43
N LYS A 227 2.90 -12.00 -30.56
CA LYS A 227 3.52 -13.32 -30.69
C LYS A 227 5.05 -13.33 -30.64
N ILE A 228 5.73 -12.17 -30.68
CA ILE A 228 7.19 -12.08 -30.73
C ILE A 228 7.67 -11.33 -29.48
N ALA A 229 8.64 -11.92 -28.78
CA ALA A 229 9.08 -11.50 -27.44
C ALA A 229 9.44 -10.00 -27.34
N ARG A 230 8.90 -9.37 -26.29
CA ARG A 230 8.92 -7.94 -25.96
C ARG A 230 10.33 -7.34 -25.90
N ASN A 231 10.63 -6.34 -26.74
CA ASN A 231 11.74 -5.41 -26.52
C ASN A 231 11.19 -4.06 -26.05
N ARG A 232 11.45 -3.76 -24.78
CA ARG A 232 10.99 -2.58 -24.03
C ARG A 232 11.53 -1.26 -24.64
N ILE A 233 10.63 -0.35 -24.99
CA ILE A 233 10.89 1.08 -24.75
C ILE A 233 10.73 1.28 -23.23
N SER A 234 11.68 1.96 -22.60
CA SER A 234 11.65 2.13 -21.15
C SER A 234 10.46 3.00 -20.72
N GLU A 235 9.74 2.60 -19.66
CA GLU A 235 8.65 3.36 -19.06
C GLU A 235 9.06 4.81 -18.72
N ALA A 236 10.36 5.02 -18.44
CA ALA A 236 10.96 6.34 -18.25
C ALA A 236 10.87 7.24 -19.50
N GLN A 237 11.03 6.71 -20.71
CA GLN A 237 10.85 7.48 -21.95
C GLN A 237 9.38 7.79 -22.22
N GLY A 238 8.48 6.85 -21.91
CA GLY A 238 7.03 7.06 -22.01
C GLY A 238 6.49 8.08 -20.99
N LEU A 239 7.03 8.07 -19.76
CA LEU A 239 6.70 9.01 -18.70
C LEU A 239 7.33 10.38 -18.92
N ASN A 240 8.57 10.47 -19.42
CA ASN A 240 9.18 11.77 -19.75
C ASN A 240 8.41 12.51 -20.85
N ALA A 241 7.97 11.82 -21.91
CA ALA A 241 7.12 12.41 -22.94
C ALA A 241 5.78 12.92 -22.38
N ARG A 242 5.25 12.25 -21.35
CA ARG A 242 3.98 12.60 -20.68
C ARG A 242 4.14 13.67 -19.60
N GLY A 243 5.29 13.76 -18.95
CA GLY A 243 5.65 14.77 -17.94
C GLY A 243 6.06 16.11 -18.56
N SER A 244 6.77 16.10 -19.69
CA SER A 244 7.13 17.32 -20.43
C SER A 244 5.89 18.07 -20.96
N LEU A 245 4.78 17.38 -21.19
CA LEU A 245 3.47 17.93 -21.58
C LEU A 245 2.74 18.69 -20.46
N LEU A 246 3.05 18.40 -19.20
CA LEU A 246 2.49 19.13 -18.05
C LEU A 246 3.35 20.36 -17.70
N ALA A 247 4.66 20.30 -17.94
CA ALA A 247 5.58 21.41 -17.72
C ALA A 247 5.51 22.50 -18.80
N SER A 248 5.19 22.16 -20.06
CA SER A 248 5.03 23.16 -21.13
C SER A 248 3.75 24.01 -21.01
N ARG A 249 2.79 23.60 -20.17
CA ARG A 249 1.56 24.36 -19.89
C ARG A 249 1.75 25.56 -18.94
N SER A 250 2.85 25.64 -18.18
CA SER A 250 3.15 26.83 -17.38
C SER A 250 3.72 28.00 -18.19
N HIS A 251 4.17 27.75 -19.42
CA HIS A 251 4.70 28.79 -20.32
C HIS A 251 3.66 29.39 -21.27
N PHE A 252 2.51 28.74 -21.49
CA PHE A 252 1.50 29.23 -22.45
C PHE A 252 0.46 30.20 -21.84
N VAL A 253 0.53 30.49 -20.54
CA VAL A 253 -0.37 31.45 -19.85
C VAL A 253 0.31 32.83 -19.66
N ARG A 254 1.49 33.05 -20.23
CA ARG A 254 2.15 34.37 -20.24
C ARG A 254 2.68 34.75 -21.63
N SER A 255 1.79 34.99 -22.58
CA SER A 255 2.04 35.96 -23.63
C SER A 255 0.72 36.37 -24.30
N LYS A 256 0.28 37.58 -23.94
CA LYS A 256 -0.73 38.47 -24.56
C LYS A 256 -2.02 37.87 -25.06
#